data_AF-A0A9D2MHD8-F1
#
_entry.id   AF-A0A9D2MHD8-F1
#
_cell.length_a   1.000
_cell.length_b   1.000
_cell.length_c   1.000
_cell.angle_alpha   90.00
_cell.angle_beta   90.00
_cell.angle_gamma   90.00
#
_symmetry.space_group_name_H-M   'P 1'
#
loop_
_entity.id
_entity.type
_entity.pdbx_description
1 polymer ?
#
loop_
_entity_poly.entity_id
_entity_poly.type
_entity_poly.pdbx_seq_one_letter_code
_entity_poly.pdbx_strand_id
1 'polypeptide(L)'
;MLGEKIPYEIFSRKFSEGKNFFENSFYVENSDKYCDCWMGFNKEFSEPYWYGLTPDGKNGYDFKTAEEMFNAKVFDGRSIKDLWRDIYFTSINGISARDWVVYNCIDFHNCRKQDAYHVAKLAVKLWADADYDELKDDFEKTVQSENNIVFTAHYGKNLIAFAHCSVRHEYVEGANSDHVGYLEAIYVEENFRQLGIASHLIEYCENWARSNGCKQFASDCDITNSKSISLHLKNKFSESARLVHFIKDI
;
A
#
# COMPACT_ATOMS: atom_id res chain seq x y z
N MET A 1 12.40 16.06 -8.69
CA MET A 1 12.33 15.18 -7.50
C MET A 1 11.20 14.19 -7.73
N LEU A 2 11.38 12.90 -7.45
CA LEU A 2 10.29 11.92 -7.56
C LEU A 2 9.48 11.96 -6.25
N GLY A 3 8.58 12.94 -6.14
CA GLY A 3 7.66 12.95 -5.02
C GLY A 3 6.58 11.88 -5.18
N GLU A 4 5.84 11.62 -4.11
CA GLU A 4 4.80 10.61 -4.05
C GLU A 4 3.47 11.23 -3.61
N LYS A 5 2.35 10.75 -4.17
CA LYS A 5 1.01 11.22 -3.82
C LYS A 5 0.44 10.37 -2.68
N ILE A 6 -0.30 11.03 -1.79
CA ILE A 6 -1.11 10.38 -0.75
C ILE A 6 -2.55 10.91 -0.89
N PRO A 7 -3.58 10.05 -0.82
CA PRO A 7 -4.97 10.50 -0.74
C PRO A 7 -5.20 11.48 0.43
N TYR A 8 -5.98 12.52 0.19
CA TYR A 8 -6.22 13.60 1.17
C TYR A 8 -6.75 13.03 2.48
N GLU A 9 -7.69 12.11 2.40
CA GLU A 9 -8.38 11.52 3.55
C GLU A 9 -7.43 10.70 4.43
N ILE A 10 -6.43 10.03 3.83
CA ILE A 10 -5.43 9.26 4.55
C ILE A 10 -4.48 10.20 5.29
N PHE A 11 -3.91 11.18 4.57
CA PHE A 11 -2.95 12.12 5.15
C PHE A 11 -3.61 13.02 6.19
N SER A 12 -4.71 13.68 5.83
CA SER A 12 -5.33 14.71 6.66
C SER A 12 -5.86 14.15 7.98
N ARG A 13 -6.42 12.93 7.97
CA ARG A 13 -6.83 12.25 9.21
C ARG A 13 -5.67 12.08 10.18
N LYS A 14 -4.54 11.54 9.71
CA LYS A 14 -3.37 11.28 10.54
C LYS A 14 -2.67 12.55 10.97
N PHE A 15 -2.52 13.50 10.07
CA PHE A 15 -1.94 14.81 10.38
C PHE A 15 -2.75 15.56 11.44
N SER A 16 -4.09 15.48 11.37
CA SER A 16 -4.98 16.12 12.35
C SER A 16 -4.96 15.47 13.74
N GLU A 17 -4.41 14.26 13.89
CA GLU A 17 -4.21 13.65 15.22
C GLU A 17 -3.14 14.41 16.04
N GLY A 18 -2.34 15.27 15.39
CA GLY A 18 -1.36 16.13 16.07
C GLY A 18 -0.25 15.34 16.76
N LYS A 19 0.33 14.35 16.07
CA LYS A 19 1.39 13.48 16.62
C LYS A 19 2.45 13.20 15.59
N ASN A 20 3.72 13.42 15.96
CA ASN A 20 4.90 13.00 15.19
C ASN A 20 4.88 13.47 13.73
N PHE A 21 4.67 14.76 13.47
CA PHE A 21 4.80 15.38 12.14
C PHE A 21 5.65 16.62 12.25
N PHE A 22 6.96 16.47 12.42
CA PHE A 22 7.80 17.63 12.74
C PHE A 22 8.09 18.47 11.50
N GLU A 23 8.63 17.85 10.46
CA GLU A 23 9.00 18.53 9.22
C GLU A 23 8.75 17.58 8.04
N ASN A 24 7.90 18.01 7.11
CA ASN A 24 7.47 17.22 5.96
C ASN A 24 7.57 18.09 4.71
N SER A 25 8.32 17.62 3.72
CA SER A 25 8.57 18.37 2.49
C SER A 25 7.66 17.89 1.36
N PHE A 26 7.15 18.86 0.61
CA PHE A 26 6.25 18.64 -0.52
C PHE A 26 6.44 19.72 -1.58
N TYR A 27 5.91 19.47 -2.76
CA TYR A 27 5.80 20.47 -3.81
C TYR A 27 4.44 20.40 -4.50
N VAL A 28 4.09 21.49 -5.18
CA VAL A 28 2.95 21.57 -6.09
C VAL A 28 3.45 21.32 -7.51
N GLU A 29 2.88 20.33 -8.19
CA GLU A 29 3.21 19.98 -9.58
C GLU A 29 3.05 21.19 -10.50
N ASN A 30 4.00 21.36 -11.43
CA ASN A 30 4.05 22.47 -12.39
C ASN A 30 4.06 23.88 -11.73
N SER A 31 4.59 24.01 -10.51
CA SER A 31 4.77 25.30 -9.83
C SER A 31 6.22 25.55 -9.49
N ASP A 32 6.82 26.58 -10.11
CA ASP A 32 8.17 27.04 -9.75
C ASP A 32 8.19 27.72 -8.37
N LYS A 33 7.08 28.35 -7.99
CA LYS A 33 6.94 29.07 -6.71
C LYS A 33 6.84 28.13 -5.52
N TYR A 34 6.14 27.01 -5.70
CA TYR A 34 5.84 26.03 -4.65
C TYR A 34 6.57 24.70 -4.93
N CYS A 35 7.85 24.80 -5.29
CA CYS A 35 8.69 23.65 -5.65
C CYS A 35 9.46 23.04 -4.46
N ASP A 36 9.50 23.73 -3.32
CA ASP A 36 10.14 23.31 -2.07
C ASP A 36 9.36 23.92 -0.90
N CYS A 37 8.30 23.23 -0.49
CA CYS A 37 7.41 23.63 0.59
C CYS A 37 7.50 22.65 1.76
N TRP A 38 7.24 23.17 2.95
CA TRP A 38 7.30 22.44 4.20
C TRP A 38 6.00 22.58 4.97
N MET A 39 5.63 21.53 5.69
CA MET A 39 4.53 21.56 6.63
C MET A 39 4.85 20.74 7.87
N GLY A 40 4.26 21.11 8.99
CA GLY A 40 4.49 20.40 10.23
C GLY A 40 3.49 20.70 11.33
N PHE A 41 3.72 20.01 12.44
CA PHE A 41 3.02 20.08 13.69
C PHE A 41 4.04 20.09 14.84
N ASN A 42 3.97 21.09 15.71
CA ASN A 42 4.72 21.14 16.95
C ASN A 42 3.84 21.61 18.11
N LYS A 43 3.51 20.68 19.02
CA LYS A 43 2.68 20.93 20.21
C LYS A 43 3.23 21.96 21.19
N GLU A 44 4.51 22.32 21.07
CA GLU A 44 5.16 23.31 21.94
C GLU A 44 4.78 24.75 21.57
N PHE A 45 4.24 24.96 20.36
CA PHE A 45 3.78 26.27 19.91
C PHE A 45 2.28 26.49 20.22
N SER A 46 1.89 27.75 20.41
CA SER A 46 0.49 28.14 20.62
C SER A 46 -0.39 27.90 19.39
N GLU A 47 0.22 27.94 18.21
CA GLU A 47 -0.36 27.63 16.91
C GLU A 47 0.47 26.48 16.35
N PRO A 48 0.10 25.22 16.67
CA PRO A 48 1.02 24.11 16.50
C PRO A 48 1.14 23.63 15.05
N TYR A 49 0.23 24.00 14.17
CA TYR A 49 0.22 23.57 12.76
C TYR A 49 0.78 24.66 11.86
N TRP A 50 1.66 24.34 10.92
CA TRP A 50 2.35 25.37 10.15
C TRP A 50 2.70 24.99 8.72
N TYR A 51 2.79 26.00 7.86
CA TYR A 51 3.40 25.94 6.53
C TYR A 51 4.69 26.77 6.49
N GLY A 52 5.69 26.29 5.75
CA GLY A 52 6.81 27.07 5.24
C GLY A 52 6.84 26.96 3.72
N LEU A 53 6.29 27.96 3.02
CA LEU A 53 6.03 27.85 1.57
C LEU A 53 7.20 28.30 0.69
N THR A 54 8.22 28.95 1.27
CA THR A 54 9.43 29.34 0.55
C THR A 54 10.68 29.02 1.37
N PRO A 55 11.79 28.64 0.71
CA PRO A 55 13.05 28.32 1.41
C PRO A 55 13.64 29.48 2.22
N ASP A 56 13.30 30.73 1.88
CA ASP A 56 13.79 31.92 2.57
C ASP A 56 13.04 32.25 3.87
N GLY A 57 12.08 31.41 4.27
CA GLY A 57 11.33 31.54 5.51
C GLY A 57 10.34 32.70 5.56
N LYS A 58 10.19 33.49 4.48
CA LYS A 58 9.31 34.66 4.47
C LYS A 58 7.82 34.32 4.39
N ASN A 59 7.48 33.11 3.95
CA ASN A 59 6.10 32.64 3.80
C ASN A 59 5.80 31.51 4.80
N GLY A 60 6.00 31.82 6.08
CA GLY A 60 5.55 31.01 7.21
C GLY A 60 4.10 31.35 7.57
N TYR A 61 3.29 30.33 7.84
CA TYR A 61 1.92 30.49 8.32
C TYR A 61 1.66 29.51 9.45
N ASP A 62 1.10 29.99 10.56
CA ASP A 62 0.80 29.20 11.74
C ASP A 62 -0.73 29.15 11.96
N PHE A 63 -1.22 28.01 12.48
CA PHE A 63 -2.64 27.73 12.66
C PHE A 63 -2.88 26.98 13.97
N LYS A 64 -4.06 27.19 14.56
CA LYS A 64 -4.45 26.49 15.80
C LYS A 64 -4.91 25.06 15.52
N THR A 65 -5.51 24.83 14.36
CA THR A 65 -6.01 23.51 13.95
C THR A 65 -5.54 23.11 12.55
N ALA A 66 -5.43 21.81 12.32
CA ALA A 66 -5.17 21.27 10.98
C ALA A 66 -6.28 21.66 9.98
N GLU A 67 -7.53 21.79 10.45
CA GLU A 67 -8.65 22.20 9.61
C GLU A 67 -8.49 23.63 9.11
N GLU A 68 -8.12 24.58 9.98
CA GLU A 68 -7.81 25.95 9.60
C GLU A 68 -6.69 25.98 8.56
N MET A 69 -5.60 25.27 8.83
CA MET A 69 -4.45 25.16 7.95
C MET A 69 -4.83 24.62 6.55
N PHE A 70 -5.55 23.49 6.49
CA PHE A 70 -5.90 22.87 5.21
C PHE A 70 -6.87 23.71 4.36
N ASN A 71 -7.65 24.59 4.97
CA ASN A 71 -8.57 25.50 4.27
C ASN A 71 -7.99 26.91 4.04
N ALA A 72 -6.80 27.21 4.58
CA ALA A 72 -6.20 28.53 4.48
C ALA A 72 -5.80 28.86 3.04
N LYS A 73 -6.20 30.04 2.56
CA LYS A 73 -6.00 30.48 1.17
C LYS A 73 -4.61 31.08 0.92
N VAL A 74 -3.57 30.35 1.32
CA VAL A 74 -2.17 30.82 1.31
C VAL A 74 -1.41 30.47 0.02
N PHE A 75 -2.01 29.69 -0.88
CA PHE A 75 -1.45 29.32 -2.18
C PHE A 75 -2.09 30.14 -3.31
N ASP A 76 -1.70 31.42 -3.42
CA ASP A 76 -2.24 32.37 -4.40
C ASP A 76 -3.78 32.45 -4.39
N GLY A 77 -4.35 32.53 -3.18
CA GLY A 77 -5.80 32.61 -2.96
C GLY A 77 -6.52 31.25 -2.94
N ARG A 78 -5.78 30.14 -3.09
CA ARG A 78 -6.29 28.76 -2.96
C ARG A 78 -5.75 28.10 -1.68
N SER A 79 -6.47 27.07 -1.23
CA SER A 79 -6.04 26.21 -0.13
C SER A 79 -5.23 25.02 -0.62
N ILE A 80 -4.46 24.36 0.26
CA ILE A 80 -3.77 23.11 -0.14
C ILE A 80 -4.77 22.02 -0.52
N LYS A 81 -5.98 22.05 0.07
CA LYS A 81 -7.04 21.10 -0.23
C LYS A 81 -7.52 21.25 -1.68
N ASP A 82 -7.63 22.47 -2.17
CA ASP A 82 -7.93 22.75 -3.59
C ASP A 82 -6.83 22.24 -4.53
N LEU A 83 -5.59 22.20 -4.03
CA LEU A 83 -4.40 21.79 -4.78
C LEU A 83 -4.08 20.31 -4.62
N TRP A 84 -4.82 19.55 -3.81
CA TRP A 84 -4.33 18.27 -3.30
C TRP A 84 -3.93 17.26 -4.38
N ARG A 85 -4.63 17.29 -5.52
CA ARG A 85 -4.33 16.42 -6.67
C ARG A 85 -2.94 16.66 -7.26
N ASP A 86 -2.39 17.85 -7.05
CA ASP A 86 -1.11 18.30 -7.58
C ASP A 86 -0.02 18.32 -6.49
N ILE A 87 -0.34 17.88 -5.26
CA ILE A 87 0.62 17.77 -4.16
C ILE A 87 1.40 16.48 -4.25
N TYR A 88 2.72 16.61 -4.16
CA TYR A 88 3.66 15.49 -4.08
C TYR A 88 4.56 15.66 -2.86
N PHE A 89 4.62 14.63 -2.03
CA PHE A 89 5.51 14.59 -0.87
C PHE A 89 6.87 14.05 -1.28
N THR A 90 7.92 14.78 -0.96
CA THR A 90 9.31 14.35 -1.13
C THR A 90 9.83 13.62 0.10
N SER A 91 9.32 13.97 1.28
CA SER A 91 9.65 13.29 2.54
C SER A 91 8.57 13.57 3.58
N ILE A 92 8.22 12.56 4.38
CA ILE A 92 7.38 12.71 5.56
C ILE A 92 8.15 12.12 6.74
N ASN A 93 8.55 12.97 7.70
CA ASN A 93 9.43 12.61 8.81
C ASN A 93 10.70 11.82 8.39
N GLY A 94 11.30 12.18 7.27
CA GLY A 94 12.56 11.57 6.81
C GLY A 94 12.42 10.23 6.06
N ILE A 95 11.20 9.76 5.82
CA ILE A 95 10.93 8.55 5.00
C ILE A 95 10.09 8.89 3.77
N SER A 96 9.98 7.93 2.85
CA SER A 96 9.12 8.08 1.66
C SER A 96 7.65 8.23 2.08
N ALA A 97 6.85 8.89 1.24
CA ALA A 97 5.44 9.10 1.53
C ALA A 97 4.67 7.77 1.57
N ARG A 98 5.06 6.81 0.71
CA ARG A 98 4.51 5.45 0.71
C ARG A 98 4.83 4.69 2.00
N ASP A 99 6.09 4.68 2.42
CA ASP A 99 6.47 3.99 3.66
C ASP A 99 5.80 4.64 4.87
N TRP A 100 5.68 5.97 4.87
CA TRP A 100 4.94 6.67 5.90
C TRP A 100 3.47 6.24 5.97
N VAL A 101 2.77 6.11 4.84
CA VAL A 101 1.40 5.58 4.81
C VAL A 101 1.36 4.17 5.39
N VAL A 102 2.23 3.28 4.92
CA VAL A 102 2.25 1.89 5.37
C VAL A 102 2.47 1.79 6.87
N TYR A 103 3.48 2.47 7.42
CA TYR A 103 3.84 2.33 8.83
C TYR A 103 2.93 3.08 9.80
N ASN A 104 2.22 4.11 9.35
CA ASN A 104 1.44 4.98 10.25
C ASN A 104 -0.08 4.88 10.03
N CYS A 105 -0.52 4.35 8.88
CA CYS A 105 -1.94 4.33 8.51
C CYS A 105 -2.51 2.92 8.33
N ILE A 106 -1.66 1.91 8.08
CA ILE A 106 -2.09 0.58 7.68
C ILE A 106 -1.67 -0.45 8.73
N ASP A 107 -2.63 -1.24 9.21
CA ASP A 107 -2.39 -2.34 10.14
C ASP A 107 -2.32 -3.66 9.36
N PHE A 108 -1.28 -4.46 9.60
CA PHE A 108 -1.10 -5.76 8.95
C PHE A 108 -1.32 -6.91 9.92
N HIS A 109 -2.09 -7.92 9.50
CA HIS A 109 -2.46 -9.06 10.33
C HIS A 109 -2.47 -10.36 9.54
N ASN A 110 -2.19 -11.47 10.22
CA ASN A 110 -2.53 -12.79 9.70
C ASN A 110 -4.05 -12.96 9.76
N CYS A 111 -4.64 -13.37 8.64
CA CYS A 111 -6.05 -13.73 8.58
C CYS A 111 -6.31 -14.96 9.45
N ARG A 112 -7.34 -14.90 10.28
CA ARG A 112 -7.82 -16.03 11.06
C ARG A 112 -9.08 -16.58 10.41
N LYS A 113 -9.45 -17.82 10.75
CA LYS A 113 -10.69 -18.46 10.28
C LYS A 113 -11.91 -17.53 10.38
N GLN A 114 -12.09 -16.91 11.53
CA GLN A 114 -13.21 -16.01 11.80
C GLN A 114 -13.22 -14.73 10.95
N ASP A 115 -12.12 -14.40 10.28
CA ASP A 115 -11.95 -13.20 9.44
C ASP A 115 -11.88 -13.55 7.94
N ALA A 116 -11.88 -14.84 7.58
CA ALA A 116 -11.75 -15.32 6.19
C ALA A 116 -12.88 -14.79 5.29
N TYR A 117 -14.09 -14.63 5.83
CA TYR A 117 -15.22 -14.07 5.09
C TYR A 117 -15.00 -12.62 4.62
N HIS A 118 -14.12 -11.85 5.28
CA HIS A 118 -13.73 -10.52 4.82
C HIS A 118 -12.72 -10.58 3.67
N VAL A 119 -11.84 -11.58 3.66
CA VAL A 119 -10.93 -11.83 2.54
C VAL A 119 -11.72 -12.23 1.30
N ALA A 120 -12.70 -13.13 1.44
CA ALA A 120 -13.58 -13.53 0.34
C ALA A 120 -14.29 -12.32 -0.32
N LYS A 121 -14.72 -11.32 0.46
CA LYS A 121 -15.32 -10.08 -0.07
C LYS A 121 -14.38 -9.25 -0.93
N LEU A 122 -13.07 -9.34 -0.71
CA LEU A 122 -12.07 -8.73 -1.60
C LEU A 122 -11.73 -9.65 -2.77
N ALA A 123 -11.67 -10.96 -2.55
CA ALA A 123 -11.33 -11.94 -3.57
C ALA A 123 -12.33 -11.98 -4.73
N VAL A 124 -13.63 -11.79 -4.47
CA VAL A 124 -14.64 -11.61 -5.54
C VAL A 124 -14.36 -10.40 -6.45
N LYS A 125 -13.55 -9.43 -5.99
CA LYS A 125 -13.10 -8.29 -6.81
C LYS A 125 -11.83 -8.58 -7.59
N LEU A 126 -11.12 -9.66 -7.24
CA LEU A 126 -9.96 -10.15 -7.97
C LEU A 126 -10.39 -11.08 -9.11
N TRP A 127 -11.38 -11.94 -8.86
CA TRP A 127 -11.90 -12.91 -9.82
C TRP A 127 -13.37 -12.62 -10.15
N ALA A 128 -13.61 -12.07 -11.35
CA ALA A 128 -14.91 -11.52 -11.73
C ALA A 128 -16.06 -12.55 -11.75
N ASP A 129 -15.76 -13.83 -11.95
CA ASP A 129 -16.75 -14.92 -12.02
C ASP A 129 -16.79 -15.79 -10.75
N ALA A 130 -16.10 -15.38 -9.68
CA ALA A 130 -16.04 -16.18 -8.46
C ALA A 130 -17.30 -16.03 -7.60
N ASP A 131 -17.78 -17.16 -7.08
CA ASP A 131 -18.86 -17.18 -6.09
C ASP A 131 -18.35 -16.81 -4.69
N TYR A 132 -19.11 -15.98 -3.98
CA TYR A 132 -18.71 -15.50 -2.67
C TYR A 132 -18.72 -16.61 -1.61
N ASP A 133 -19.74 -17.46 -1.59
CA ASP A 133 -19.90 -18.49 -0.57
C ASP A 133 -18.87 -19.60 -0.78
N GLU A 134 -18.55 -19.95 -2.02
CA GLU A 134 -17.44 -20.85 -2.35
C GLU A 134 -16.09 -20.28 -1.89
N LEU A 135 -15.78 -19.02 -2.24
CA LEU A 135 -14.54 -18.37 -1.81
C LEU A 135 -14.44 -18.26 -0.29
N LYS A 136 -15.57 -17.99 0.39
CA LYS A 136 -15.61 -17.93 1.85
C LYS A 136 -15.23 -19.27 2.46
N ASP A 137 -15.84 -20.35 2.01
CA ASP A 137 -15.54 -21.70 2.50
C ASP A 137 -14.09 -22.10 2.21
N ASP A 138 -13.56 -21.71 1.04
CA ASP A 138 -12.19 -22.00 0.64
C ASP A 138 -11.16 -21.21 1.44
N PHE A 139 -11.37 -19.90 1.65
CA PHE A 139 -10.49 -19.12 2.53
C PHE A 139 -10.57 -19.59 3.98
N GLU A 140 -11.75 -20.01 4.47
CA GLU A 140 -11.89 -20.59 5.81
C GLU A 140 -11.05 -21.86 5.96
N LYS A 141 -11.03 -22.76 4.97
CA LYS A 141 -10.15 -23.94 4.95
C LYS A 141 -8.67 -23.54 4.81
N THR A 142 -8.37 -22.60 3.92
CA THR A 142 -7.01 -22.15 3.60
C THR A 142 -6.26 -21.66 4.82
N VAL A 143 -6.87 -20.77 5.62
CA VAL A 143 -6.23 -20.20 6.81
C VAL A 143 -6.07 -21.19 7.97
N GLN A 144 -6.65 -22.38 7.86
CA GLN A 144 -6.46 -23.47 8.82
C GLN A 144 -5.42 -24.49 8.34
N SER A 145 -4.93 -24.41 7.10
CA SER A 145 -3.92 -25.32 6.56
C SER A 145 -2.50 -24.90 6.97
N GLU A 146 -1.64 -25.86 7.30
CA GLU A 146 -0.28 -25.60 7.75
C GLU A 146 0.64 -25.06 6.63
N ASN A 147 0.35 -25.43 5.38
CA ASN A 147 1.11 -25.01 4.20
C ASN A 147 0.58 -23.72 3.56
N ASN A 148 -0.33 -22.99 4.22
CA ASN A 148 -0.91 -21.75 3.69
C ASN A 148 -0.88 -20.64 4.73
N ILE A 149 -0.81 -19.41 4.26
CA ILE A 149 -1.02 -18.22 5.07
C ILE A 149 -1.74 -17.15 4.24
N VAL A 150 -2.58 -16.37 4.90
CA VAL A 150 -3.19 -15.18 4.30
C VAL A 150 -2.85 -13.99 5.18
N PHE A 151 -2.15 -13.01 4.61
CA PHE A 151 -1.91 -11.72 5.25
C PHE A 151 -2.97 -10.73 4.79
N THR A 152 -3.36 -9.82 5.70
CA THR A 152 -4.39 -8.81 5.46
C THR A 152 -3.85 -7.44 5.85
N ALA A 153 -4.28 -6.40 5.12
CA ALA A 153 -3.98 -5.02 5.45
C ALA A 153 -5.29 -4.27 5.74
N HIS A 154 -5.29 -3.45 6.78
CA HIS A 154 -6.46 -2.75 7.29
C HIS A 154 -6.21 -1.25 7.37
N TYR A 155 -7.20 -0.46 6.96
CA TYR A 155 -7.25 0.98 7.23
C TYR A 155 -8.34 1.24 8.27
N GLY A 156 -7.92 1.46 9.52
CA GLY A 156 -8.84 1.45 10.65
C GLY A 156 -9.50 0.08 10.82
N LYS A 157 -10.83 0.00 10.74
CA LYS A 157 -11.59 -1.27 10.87
C LYS A 157 -11.85 -1.97 9.53
N ASN A 158 -11.41 -1.37 8.42
CA ASN A 158 -11.73 -1.86 7.09
C ASN A 158 -10.57 -2.68 6.54
N LEU A 159 -10.84 -3.93 6.18
CA LEU A 159 -9.90 -4.76 5.42
C LEU A 159 -9.85 -4.23 3.98
N ILE A 160 -8.67 -3.76 3.56
CA ILE A 160 -8.46 -3.09 2.26
C ILE A 160 -7.54 -3.86 1.31
N ALA A 161 -6.82 -4.87 1.81
CA ALA A 161 -5.97 -5.71 1.00
C ALA A 161 -5.76 -7.09 1.64
N PHE A 162 -5.40 -8.05 0.80
CA PHE A 162 -4.90 -9.34 1.26
C PHE A 162 -3.83 -9.88 0.32
N ALA A 163 -2.99 -10.78 0.84
CA ALA A 163 -2.13 -11.65 0.06
C ALA A 163 -2.23 -13.07 0.61
N HIS A 164 -2.53 -14.02 -0.26
CA HIS A 164 -2.52 -15.45 0.02
C HIS A 164 -1.21 -16.04 -0.51
N CYS A 165 -0.52 -16.78 0.36
CA CYS A 165 0.70 -17.48 0.04
C CYS A 165 0.61 -18.94 0.50
N SER A 166 1.25 -19.83 -0.25
CA SER A 166 1.36 -21.24 0.08
C SER A 166 2.83 -21.73 0.05
N VAL A 167 3.06 -22.93 0.58
CA VAL A 167 4.26 -23.73 0.28
C VAL A 167 3.84 -24.85 -0.68
N ARG A 168 4.41 -24.82 -1.88
CA ARG A 168 4.19 -25.83 -2.92
C ARG A 168 5.31 -26.86 -2.90
N HIS A 169 4.95 -28.12 -3.07
CA HIS A 169 5.87 -29.27 -3.13
C HIS A 169 5.87 -29.92 -4.53
N GLU A 170 4.87 -29.60 -5.33
CA GLU A 170 4.79 -29.90 -6.74
C GLU A 170 5.76 -29.03 -7.56
N TYR A 171 5.93 -29.40 -8.83
CA TYR A 171 6.75 -28.66 -9.77
C TYR A 171 6.24 -27.21 -9.92
N VAL A 172 7.16 -26.25 -9.79
CA VAL A 172 6.92 -24.82 -10.07
C VAL A 172 7.82 -24.39 -11.22
N GLU A 173 7.22 -23.75 -12.22
CA GLU A 173 7.92 -23.32 -13.44
C GLU A 173 9.10 -22.40 -13.13
N GLY A 174 10.29 -22.78 -13.60
CA GLY A 174 11.55 -22.07 -13.36
C GLY A 174 12.16 -22.24 -11.96
N ALA A 175 11.56 -23.03 -11.07
CA ALA A 175 12.14 -23.34 -9.78
C ALA A 175 13.18 -24.49 -9.85
N ASN A 176 14.18 -24.42 -8.98
CA ASN A 176 15.26 -25.40 -8.83
C ASN A 176 15.27 -26.04 -7.43
N SER A 177 14.20 -25.85 -6.65
CA SER A 177 14.06 -26.27 -5.25
C SER A 177 12.90 -27.26 -5.10
N ASP A 178 13.03 -28.21 -4.18
CA ASP A 178 12.02 -29.27 -3.94
C ASP A 178 10.75 -28.75 -3.23
N HIS A 179 10.81 -27.54 -2.69
CA HIS A 179 9.64 -26.80 -2.20
C HIS A 179 9.86 -25.29 -2.39
N VAL A 180 8.78 -24.59 -2.68
CA VAL A 180 8.77 -23.20 -3.14
C VAL A 180 7.64 -22.45 -2.44
N GLY A 181 7.93 -21.26 -1.92
CA GLY A 181 6.86 -20.38 -1.46
C GLY A 181 6.17 -19.76 -2.67
N TYR A 182 4.85 -19.70 -2.66
CA TYR A 182 4.09 -19.26 -3.83
C TYR A 182 3.09 -18.18 -3.45
N LEU A 183 3.12 -17.03 -4.15
CA LEU A 183 2.09 -16.00 -4.03
C LEU A 183 0.88 -16.43 -4.86
N GLU A 184 -0.15 -16.93 -4.19
CA GLU A 184 -1.35 -17.47 -4.82
C GLU A 184 -2.30 -16.37 -5.29
N ALA A 185 -2.44 -15.32 -4.49
CA ALA A 185 -3.29 -14.19 -4.81
C ALA A 185 -2.82 -12.94 -4.06
N ILE A 186 -2.97 -11.78 -4.69
CA ILE A 186 -2.79 -10.49 -4.04
C ILE A 186 -3.81 -9.49 -4.58
N TYR A 187 -4.45 -8.77 -3.66
CA TYR A 187 -5.41 -7.73 -4.02
C TYR A 187 -5.30 -6.55 -3.06
N VAL A 188 -5.42 -5.35 -3.62
CA VAL A 188 -5.52 -4.08 -2.89
C VAL A 188 -6.69 -3.28 -3.48
N GLU A 189 -7.57 -2.76 -2.62
CA GLU A 189 -8.64 -1.83 -2.97
C GLU A 189 -8.09 -0.65 -3.79
N GLU A 190 -8.84 -0.23 -4.82
CA GLU A 190 -8.33 0.72 -5.83
C GLU A 190 -7.82 2.04 -5.24
N ASN A 191 -8.54 2.59 -4.26
CA ASN A 191 -8.18 3.84 -3.58
C ASN A 191 -6.93 3.73 -2.68
N PHE A 192 -6.43 2.51 -2.43
CA PHE A 192 -5.25 2.22 -1.62
C PHE A 192 -4.09 1.68 -2.45
N ARG A 193 -4.24 1.58 -3.77
CA ARG A 193 -3.15 1.18 -4.68
C ARG A 193 -2.09 2.27 -4.79
N GLN A 194 -0.88 1.86 -5.22
CA GLN A 194 0.29 2.74 -5.37
C GLN A 194 0.82 3.36 -4.07
N LEU A 195 0.32 2.91 -2.91
CA LEU A 195 0.76 3.32 -1.57
C LEU A 195 1.76 2.34 -0.93
N GLY A 196 2.31 1.38 -1.69
CA GLY A 196 3.31 0.43 -1.17
C GLY A 196 2.76 -0.78 -0.41
N ILE A 197 1.44 -0.87 -0.21
CA ILE A 197 0.78 -1.96 0.55
C ILE A 197 1.05 -3.34 -0.05
N ALA A 198 0.91 -3.49 -1.38
CA ALA A 198 1.14 -4.78 -2.04
C ALA A 198 2.59 -5.28 -1.87
N SER A 199 3.57 -4.38 -1.94
CA SER A 199 4.98 -4.72 -1.72
C SER A 199 5.24 -5.22 -0.30
N HIS A 200 4.63 -4.58 0.71
CA HIS A 200 4.76 -5.03 2.10
C HIS A 200 4.06 -6.37 2.35
N LEU A 201 2.90 -6.61 1.72
CA LEU A 201 2.25 -7.92 1.78
C LEU A 201 3.11 -9.02 1.13
N ILE A 202 3.74 -8.74 -0.02
CA ILE A 202 4.67 -9.66 -0.67
C ILE A 202 5.86 -9.95 0.25
N GLU A 203 6.43 -8.93 0.90
CA GLU A 203 7.52 -9.11 1.86
C GLU A 203 7.10 -10.01 3.04
N TYR A 204 5.88 -9.86 3.57
CA TYR A 204 5.36 -10.78 4.59
C TYR A 204 5.26 -12.22 4.09
N CYS A 205 4.76 -12.42 2.87
CA CYS A 205 4.70 -13.74 2.23
C CYS A 205 6.10 -14.35 2.03
N GLU A 206 7.05 -13.58 1.53
CA GLU A 206 8.45 -14.01 1.36
C GLU A 206 9.09 -14.41 2.69
N ASN A 207 8.89 -13.61 3.74
CA ASN A 207 9.42 -13.88 5.06
C ASN A 207 8.80 -15.15 5.66
N TRP A 208 7.51 -15.36 5.49
CA TRP A 208 6.84 -16.58 5.91
C TRP A 208 7.33 -17.81 5.12
N ALA A 209 7.43 -17.71 3.79
CA ALA A 209 7.96 -18.79 2.95
C ALA A 209 9.39 -19.17 3.37
N ARG A 210 10.25 -18.18 3.64
CA ARG A 210 11.61 -18.38 4.15
C ARG A 210 11.62 -19.07 5.51
N SER A 211 10.69 -18.70 6.40
CA SER A 211 10.55 -19.36 7.72
C SER A 211 10.12 -20.83 7.61
N ASN A 212 9.44 -21.20 6.52
CA ASN A 212 9.11 -22.59 6.16
C ASN A 212 10.22 -23.28 5.35
N GLY A 213 11.42 -22.70 5.32
CA GLY A 213 12.59 -23.28 4.67
C GLY A 213 12.61 -23.17 3.14
N CYS A 214 11.71 -22.41 2.52
CA CYS A 214 11.71 -22.19 1.08
C CYS A 214 12.94 -21.35 0.68
N LYS A 215 13.61 -21.75 -0.41
CA LYS A 215 14.76 -21.01 -0.98
C LYS A 215 14.38 -20.13 -2.16
N GLN A 216 13.22 -20.36 -2.75
CA GLN A 216 12.67 -19.60 -3.85
C GLN A 216 11.24 -19.18 -3.52
N PHE A 217 10.87 -18.02 -4.06
CA PHE A 217 9.52 -17.47 -3.97
C PHE A 217 9.02 -17.21 -5.39
N ALA A 218 7.86 -17.76 -5.73
CA ALA A 218 7.30 -17.75 -7.07
C ALA A 218 5.88 -17.17 -7.06
N SER A 219 5.42 -16.83 -8.26
CA SER A 219 4.11 -16.28 -8.53
C SER A 219 3.87 -16.35 -10.03
N ASP A 220 2.62 -16.27 -10.46
CA ASP A 220 2.25 -16.09 -11.85
C ASP A 220 1.27 -14.92 -12.03
N CYS A 221 1.01 -14.57 -13.28
CA CYS A 221 -0.08 -13.68 -13.64
C CYS A 221 -0.45 -13.85 -15.12
N ASP A 222 -1.63 -13.36 -15.50
CA ASP A 222 -2.03 -13.29 -16.90
C ASP A 222 -1.04 -12.44 -17.72
N ILE A 223 -0.66 -12.92 -18.91
CA ILE A 223 0.31 -12.28 -19.81
C ILE A 223 -0.10 -10.85 -20.22
N THR A 224 -1.39 -10.55 -20.19
CA THR A 224 -1.94 -9.22 -20.52
C THR A 224 -2.02 -8.30 -19.31
N ASN A 225 -1.82 -8.81 -18.08
CA ASN A 225 -1.91 -8.04 -16.84
C ASN A 225 -0.62 -7.25 -16.56
N SER A 226 -0.40 -6.19 -17.35
CA SER A 226 0.78 -5.31 -17.27
C SER A 226 1.00 -4.69 -15.88
N LYS A 227 -0.08 -4.46 -15.11
CA LYS A 227 0.00 -3.95 -13.73
C LYS A 227 0.58 -5.01 -12.78
N SER A 228 0.13 -6.26 -12.91
CA SER A 228 0.68 -7.38 -12.12
C SER A 228 2.13 -7.66 -12.50
N ILE A 229 2.46 -7.68 -13.79
CA ILE A 229 3.86 -7.85 -14.27
C ILE A 229 4.76 -6.76 -13.65
N SER A 230 4.32 -5.49 -13.70
CA SER A 230 5.07 -4.38 -13.11
C SER A 230 5.23 -4.50 -11.59
N LEU A 231 4.21 -5.00 -10.89
CA LEU A 231 4.28 -5.27 -9.45
C LEU A 231 5.33 -6.34 -9.14
N HIS A 232 5.33 -7.46 -9.87
CA HIS A 232 6.31 -8.53 -9.68
C HIS A 232 7.74 -8.05 -9.91
N LEU A 233 7.99 -7.37 -11.05
CA LEU A 233 9.32 -6.83 -11.36
C LEU A 233 9.82 -5.83 -10.31
N LYS A 234 8.93 -4.95 -9.80
CA LYS A 234 9.27 -4.00 -8.73
C LYS A 234 9.65 -4.71 -7.42
N ASN A 235 9.06 -5.87 -7.15
CA ASN A 235 9.38 -6.71 -6.00
C ASN A 235 10.44 -7.78 -6.32
N LYS A 236 11.31 -7.53 -7.31
CA LYS A 236 12.51 -8.33 -7.61
C LYS A 236 12.24 -9.77 -8.05
N PHE A 237 11.01 -10.09 -8.46
CA PHE A 237 10.76 -11.30 -9.26
C PHE A 237 11.41 -11.13 -10.64
N SER A 238 11.94 -12.22 -11.18
CA SER A 238 12.35 -12.32 -12.58
C SER A 238 11.35 -13.18 -13.35
N GLU A 239 11.02 -12.78 -14.59
CA GLU A 239 10.19 -13.61 -15.48
C GLU A 239 10.91 -14.94 -15.75
N SER A 240 10.26 -16.08 -15.45
CA SER A 240 10.80 -17.42 -15.69
C SER A 240 10.34 -18.00 -17.03
N ALA A 241 9.05 -17.88 -17.34
CA ALA A 241 8.44 -18.43 -18.55
C ALA A 241 7.17 -17.67 -18.96
N ARG A 242 6.74 -17.89 -20.21
CA ARG A 242 5.41 -17.54 -20.72
C ARG A 242 4.76 -18.80 -21.27
N LEU A 243 3.61 -19.17 -20.72
CA LEU A 243 2.99 -20.47 -20.95
C LEU A 243 1.75 -20.36 -21.85
N VAL A 244 1.46 -21.46 -22.54
CA VAL A 244 0.20 -21.70 -23.26
C VAL A 244 -0.40 -22.97 -22.71
N HIS A 245 -1.60 -22.88 -22.13
CA HIS A 245 -2.30 -24.02 -21.54
C HIS A 245 -3.25 -24.65 -22.56
N PHE A 246 -3.26 -25.99 -22.63
CA PHE A 246 -4.18 -26.77 -23.47
C PHE A 246 -5.00 -27.71 -22.58
N ILE A 247 -6.29 -27.84 -22.86
CA ILE A 247 -7.20 -28.77 -22.19
C ILE A 247 -8.05 -29.50 -23.23
N LYS A 248 -8.35 -30.79 -23.01
CA LYS A 248 -9.19 -31.61 -23.87
C LYS A 248 -10.00 -32.59 -23.01
N ASP A 249 -11.30 -32.69 -23.27
CA ASP A 249 -12.18 -33.69 -22.65
C ASP A 249 -11.77 -35.12 -23.07
N ILE A 250 -11.92 -36.07 -22.14
CA ILE A 250 -11.62 -37.51 -22.34
C ILE A 250 -12.92 -38.30 -22.33
#